data_AF-A0A0E0TGI6-F1
#
_entry.id   AF-A0A0E0TGI6-F1
#
_cell.length_a   1.000
_cell.length_b   1.000
_cell.length_c   1.000
_cell.angle_alpha   90.00
_cell.angle_beta   90.00
_cell.angle_gamma   90.00
#
_symmetry.space_group_name_H-M   'P 1'
#
loop_
_entity.id
_entity.type
_entity.pdbx_description
1 polymer ?
#
loop_
_entity_poly.entity_id
_entity_poly.type
_entity_poly.pdbx_seq_one_letter_code
_entity_poly.pdbx_strand_id
1 'polypeptide(L)'
;MSTLSRKTETRKTAPPPLHETVLSDNVRRYVELVQQSLELEKRKKEIYSNLSDQEKQSVRHILTEMAEQTIPDDLHVRDVALLLDVTPQMVRRYCAEGKIEAYQRLGDSGKWIIPAAQFFHHPNWPSFLQMREQLKSQSIRIAEKMEKEFGE
;
A
#
# COMPACT_ATOMS: atom_id res chain seq x y z
N MET A 1 -45.40 8.46 -58.59
CA MET A 1 -44.12 7.86 -58.18
C MET A 1 -43.30 8.96 -57.53
N SER A 2 -43.30 8.99 -56.20
CA SER A 2 -42.69 10.01 -55.35
C SER A 2 -41.44 9.42 -54.69
N THR A 3 -40.31 10.12 -54.71
CA THR A 3 -39.31 10.07 -53.63
C THR A 3 -38.49 11.37 -53.64
N LEU A 4 -38.87 12.32 -52.79
CA LEU A 4 -38.00 13.42 -52.37
C LEU A 4 -36.98 12.88 -51.37
N SER A 5 -35.71 13.11 -51.67
CA SER A 5 -34.58 12.80 -50.79
C SER A 5 -34.50 13.84 -49.66
N ARG A 6 -34.85 13.44 -48.43
CA ARG A 6 -34.68 14.26 -47.21
C ARG A 6 -33.24 14.10 -46.72
N LYS A 7 -32.41 15.14 -46.92
CA LYS A 7 -31.13 15.26 -46.21
C LYS A 7 -31.41 15.58 -44.75
N THR A 8 -30.99 14.70 -43.86
CA THR A 8 -31.04 14.88 -42.41
C THR A 8 -30.00 15.90 -41.96
N GLU A 9 -30.49 16.98 -41.37
CA GLU A 9 -29.74 18.07 -40.76
C GLU A 9 -29.16 17.60 -39.42
N THR A 10 -27.84 17.40 -39.36
CA THR A 10 -27.13 17.13 -38.11
C THR A 10 -27.11 18.38 -37.24
N ARG A 11 -28.01 18.47 -36.25
CA ARG A 11 -27.90 19.45 -35.16
C ARG A 11 -26.59 19.21 -34.40
N LYS A 12 -25.65 20.15 -34.49
CA LYS A 12 -24.55 20.32 -33.53
C LYS A 12 -25.17 20.63 -32.17
N THR A 13 -25.24 19.64 -31.29
CA THR A 13 -25.49 19.87 -29.86
C THR A 13 -24.20 20.40 -29.23
N ALA A 14 -24.29 21.62 -28.69
CA ALA A 14 -23.24 22.19 -27.85
C ALA A 14 -22.97 21.27 -26.64
N PRO A 15 -21.72 21.20 -26.14
CA PRO A 15 -21.42 20.45 -24.93
C PRO A 15 -22.25 21.02 -23.76
N PRO A 16 -22.84 20.17 -22.91
CA PRO A 16 -23.62 20.64 -21.78
C PRO A 16 -22.74 21.46 -20.82
N PRO A 17 -23.27 22.51 -20.18
CA PRO A 17 -22.51 23.32 -19.26
C PRO A 17 -22.06 22.45 -18.09
N LEU A 18 -20.76 22.51 -17.78
CA LEU A 18 -20.19 21.84 -16.61
C LEU A 18 -20.94 22.36 -15.38
N HIS A 19 -21.72 21.47 -14.78
CA HIS A 19 -22.53 21.75 -13.60
C HIS A 19 -21.67 22.44 -12.54
N GLU A 20 -22.07 23.63 -12.10
CA GLU A 20 -21.60 24.24 -10.86
C GLU A 20 -22.01 23.33 -9.70
N THR A 21 -21.23 22.27 -9.47
CA THR A 21 -21.37 21.45 -8.29
C THR A 21 -20.82 22.28 -7.13
N VAL A 22 -21.65 22.56 -6.13
CA VAL A 22 -21.19 23.02 -4.82
C VAL A 22 -20.29 21.91 -4.27
N LEU A 23 -19.00 21.97 -4.58
CA LEU A 23 -18.01 21.00 -4.14
C LEU A 23 -17.92 21.14 -2.63
N SER A 24 -18.37 20.10 -1.90
CA SER A 24 -18.16 19.96 -0.47
C SER A 24 -16.69 20.26 -0.14
N ASP A 25 -16.42 20.93 0.98
CA ASP A 25 -15.05 21.30 1.38
C ASP A 25 -14.09 20.11 1.38
N ASN A 26 -14.59 18.91 1.67
CA ASN A 26 -13.82 17.67 1.61
C ASN A 26 -13.41 17.29 0.18
N VAL A 27 -14.29 17.52 -0.80
CA VAL A 27 -13.99 17.27 -2.21
C VAL A 27 -12.93 18.26 -2.70
N ARG A 28 -13.02 19.53 -2.31
CA ARG A 28 -12.01 20.54 -2.64
C ARG A 28 -10.64 20.17 -2.05
N ARG A 29 -10.59 19.85 -0.75
CA ARG A 29 -9.37 19.40 -0.06
C ARG A 29 -8.77 18.16 -0.72
N TYR A 30 -9.60 17.18 -1.09
CA TYR A 30 -9.12 15.98 -1.77
C TYR A 30 -8.53 16.31 -3.15
N VAL A 31 -9.19 17.16 -3.94
CA VAL A 31 -8.67 17.59 -5.26
C VAL A 31 -7.37 18.37 -5.12
N GLU A 32 -7.24 19.23 -4.10
CA GLU A 32 -6.00 19.94 -3.78
C GLU A 32 -4.86 18.96 -3.46
N LEU A 33 -5.11 17.94 -2.63
CA LEU A 33 -4.13 16.90 -2.33
C LEU A 33 -3.71 16.11 -3.58
N VAL A 34 -4.67 15.77 -4.45
CA VAL A 34 -4.37 15.10 -5.72
C VAL A 34 -3.47 15.98 -6.59
N GLN A 35 -3.78 17.27 -6.70
CA GLN A 35 -2.97 18.20 -7.48
C GLN A 35 -1.55 18.34 -6.91
N GLN A 36 -1.42 18.43 -5.59
CA GLN A 36 -0.12 18.44 -4.91
C GLN A 36 0.66 17.14 -5.13
N SER A 37 -0.01 15.98 -5.08
CA SER A 37 0.65 14.69 -5.32
C SER A 37 1.22 14.58 -6.74
N LEU A 38 0.50 15.08 -7.74
CA LEU A 38 0.96 15.11 -9.13
C LEU A 38 2.18 16.02 -9.30
N GLU A 39 2.16 17.19 -8.66
CA GLU A 39 3.29 18.13 -8.66
C GLU A 39 4.53 17.52 -7.99
N LEU A 40 4.35 16.82 -6.87
CA LEU A 40 5.43 16.11 -6.20
C LEU A 40 6.02 14.99 -7.08
N GLU A 41 5.17 14.20 -7.75
CA GLU A 41 5.63 13.16 -8.67
C GLU A 41 6.43 13.74 -9.84
N LYS A 42 5.98 14.88 -10.38
CA LYS A 42 6.71 15.58 -11.44
C LYS A 42 8.09 16.05 -10.96
N ARG A 43 8.15 16.71 -9.80
CA ARG A 43 9.42 17.16 -9.20
C ARG A 43 10.36 16.00 -8.89
N LYS A 44 9.83 14.91 -8.34
CA LYS A 44 10.62 13.68 -8.07
C LYS A 44 11.27 13.18 -9.34
N LYS A 45 10.53 13.13 -10.45
CA LYS A 45 11.04 12.68 -11.75
C LYS A 45 12.13 13.60 -12.30
N GLU A 46 11.94 14.91 -12.21
CA GLU A 46 12.93 15.91 -12.64
C GLU A 46 14.23 15.79 -11.84
N ILE A 47 14.13 15.71 -10.51
CA ILE A 47 15.30 15.52 -9.65
C ILE A 47 16.00 14.20 -10.00
N TYR A 48 15.26 13.10 -10.12
CA TYR A 48 15.83 11.79 -10.45
C TYR A 48 16.54 11.76 -11.80
N SER A 49 16.01 12.48 -12.81
CA SER A 49 16.66 12.58 -14.11
C SER A 49 17.99 13.32 -14.08
N ASN A 50 18.15 14.26 -13.15
CA ASN A 50 19.36 15.08 -13.00
C ASN A 50 20.45 14.39 -12.17
N LEU A 51 20.16 13.24 -11.54
CA LEU A 51 21.15 12.47 -10.79
C LEU A 51 22.13 11.74 -11.71
N SER A 52 23.38 11.67 -11.29
CA SER A 52 24.38 10.77 -11.88
C SER A 52 24.06 9.30 -11.62
N ASP A 53 24.70 8.39 -12.34
CA ASP A 53 24.48 6.95 -12.17
C ASP A 53 24.89 6.46 -10.76
N GLN A 54 25.95 7.05 -10.19
CA GLN A 54 26.37 6.75 -8.83
C GLN A 54 25.32 7.23 -7.81
N GLU A 55 24.79 8.44 -7.95
CA GLU A 55 23.75 8.96 -7.06
C GLU A 55 22.44 8.19 -7.21
N LYS A 56 22.06 7.79 -8.43
CA LYS A 56 20.91 6.90 -8.67
C LYS A 56 21.08 5.56 -7.96
N GLN A 57 22.30 5.02 -7.92
CA GLN A 57 22.58 3.79 -7.21
C GLN A 57 22.46 3.98 -5.68
N SER A 58 22.95 5.08 -5.14
CA SER A 58 22.74 5.44 -3.72
C SER A 58 21.27 5.64 -3.38
N VAL A 59 20.51 6.34 -4.24
CA VAL A 59 19.06 6.51 -4.07
C VAL A 59 18.33 5.17 -4.08
N ARG A 60 18.70 4.25 -4.98
CA ARG A 60 18.15 2.89 -4.97
C ARG A 60 18.44 2.18 -3.65
N HIS A 61 19.68 2.22 -3.18
CA HIS A 61 20.07 1.61 -1.91
C HIS A 61 19.27 2.17 -0.74
N ILE A 62 19.17 3.49 -0.63
CA ILE A 62 18.42 4.18 0.43
C ILE A 62 16.93 3.86 0.34
N LEU A 63 16.33 3.87 -0.85
CA LEU A 63 14.92 3.51 -1.02
C LEU A 63 14.66 2.05 -0.65
N THR A 64 15.58 1.15 -0.97
CA THR A 64 15.54 -0.25 -0.54
C THR A 64 15.67 -0.35 0.97
N GLU A 65 16.62 0.33 1.61
CA GLU A 65 16.77 0.37 3.07
C GLU A 65 15.55 0.99 3.77
N MET A 66 14.93 2.03 3.20
CA MET A 66 13.71 2.63 3.73
C MET A 66 12.51 1.67 3.60
N ALA A 67 12.44 0.90 2.52
CA ALA A 67 11.47 -0.18 2.36
C ALA A 67 11.80 -1.38 3.27
N GLU A 68 13.07 -1.57 3.64
CA GLU A 68 13.48 -2.53 4.65
C GLU A 68 13.17 -2.04 6.06
N GLN A 69 13.18 -0.74 6.34
CA GLN A 69 12.76 -0.18 7.65
C GLN A 69 11.26 -0.31 7.92
N THR A 70 10.43 -0.62 6.92
CA THR A 70 9.02 -1.02 7.14
C THR A 70 8.88 -2.53 7.42
N ILE A 71 9.96 -3.30 7.22
CA ILE A 71 10.06 -4.70 7.65
C ILE A 71 10.16 -4.69 9.17
N PRO A 72 9.27 -5.43 9.86
CA PRO A 72 9.37 -5.53 11.30
C PRO A 72 10.62 -6.32 11.67
N ASP A 73 11.35 -5.88 12.69
CA ASP A 73 12.49 -6.64 13.23
C ASP A 73 12.05 -8.02 13.74
N ASP A 74 10.83 -8.07 14.28
CA ASP A 74 10.20 -9.25 14.84
C ASP A 74 8.85 -9.56 14.19
N LEU A 75 8.63 -10.83 13.89
CA LEU A 75 7.38 -11.37 13.41
C LEU A 75 6.62 -12.07 14.53
N HIS A 76 5.29 -12.05 14.43
CA HIS A 76 4.44 -12.88 15.25
C HIS A 76 4.13 -14.21 14.55
N VAL A 77 3.65 -15.18 15.33
CA VAL A 77 3.23 -16.51 14.85
C VAL A 77 2.31 -16.45 13.62
N ARG A 78 1.41 -15.46 13.56
CA ARG A 78 0.49 -15.28 12.43
C ARG A 78 1.21 -14.87 11.15
N ASP A 79 2.20 -13.99 11.25
CA ASP A 79 2.97 -13.51 10.11
C ASP A 79 3.79 -14.65 9.50
N VAL A 80 4.45 -15.43 10.37
CA VAL A 80 5.25 -16.60 9.96
C VAL A 80 4.38 -17.72 9.40
N ALA A 81 3.17 -17.90 9.92
CA ALA A 81 2.20 -18.86 9.39
C ALA A 81 1.84 -18.52 7.93
N LEU A 82 1.62 -17.24 7.63
CA LEU A 82 1.34 -16.77 6.28
C LEU A 82 2.55 -16.92 5.36
N LEU A 83 3.75 -16.61 5.86
CA LEU A 83 4.98 -16.70 5.09
C LEU A 83 5.30 -18.15 4.67
N LEU A 84 5.17 -19.09 5.62
CA LEU A 84 5.51 -20.50 5.42
C LEU A 84 4.34 -21.33 4.88
N ASP A 85 3.18 -20.72 4.67
CA ASP A 85 1.93 -21.39 4.27
C ASP A 85 1.54 -22.57 5.19
N VAL A 86 1.60 -22.32 6.51
CA VAL A 86 1.27 -23.31 7.54
C VAL A 86 0.31 -22.72 8.58
N THR A 87 -0.28 -23.56 9.41
CA THR A 87 -1.16 -23.07 10.48
C THR A 87 -0.36 -22.43 11.63
N PRO A 88 -0.91 -21.43 12.35
CA PRO A 88 -0.25 -20.85 13.52
C PRO A 88 0.11 -21.87 14.62
N GLN A 89 -0.64 -22.97 14.74
CA GLN A 89 -0.30 -24.05 15.68
C GLN A 89 1.01 -24.75 15.28
N MET A 90 1.24 -24.96 13.99
CA MET A 90 2.49 -25.53 13.47
C MET A 90 3.68 -24.62 13.75
N VAL A 91 3.52 -23.31 13.54
CA VAL A 91 4.58 -22.33 13.87
C VAL A 91 4.92 -22.36 15.35
N ARG A 92 3.93 -22.40 16.25
CA ARG A 92 4.17 -22.51 17.70
C ARG A 92 4.94 -23.78 18.06
N ARG A 93 4.59 -24.90 17.40
CA ARG A 93 5.31 -26.16 17.56
C ARG A 93 6.75 -26.04 17.06
N TYR A 94 6.99 -25.43 15.90
CA TYR A 94 8.34 -25.21 15.38
C TYR A 94 9.19 -24.31 16.29
N CYS A 95 8.59 -23.30 16.91
CA CYS A 95 9.26 -22.48 17.92
C CYS A 95 9.62 -23.29 19.17
N ALA A 96 8.70 -24.11 19.68
CA ALA A 96 8.95 -24.97 20.85
C ALA A 96 9.97 -26.08 20.59
N GLU A 97 10.00 -26.61 19.36
CA GLU A 97 10.95 -27.64 18.91
C GLU A 97 12.32 -27.06 18.52
N GLY A 98 12.49 -25.73 18.49
CA GLY A 98 13.74 -25.07 18.10
C GLY A 98 14.05 -25.11 16.59
N LYS A 99 13.04 -25.39 15.75
CA LYS A 99 13.18 -25.36 14.28
C LYS A 99 13.14 -23.94 13.72
N ILE A 100 12.49 -23.03 14.44
CA ILE A 100 12.44 -21.60 14.17
C ILE A 100 13.06 -20.92 15.37
N GLU A 101 14.00 -20.00 15.13
CA GLU A 101 14.59 -19.20 16.19
C GLU A 101 13.51 -18.25 16.71
N ALA A 102 13.16 -18.39 17.99
CA ALA A 102 12.10 -17.60 18.61
C ALA A 102 12.28 -17.56 20.12
N TYR A 103 11.80 -16.49 20.74
CA TYR A 103 11.78 -16.35 22.19
C TYR A 103 10.40 -15.93 22.67
N GLN A 104 10.10 -16.27 23.93
CA GLN A 104 8.87 -15.82 24.58
C GLN A 104 9.19 -14.60 25.43
N ARG A 105 8.46 -13.49 25.22
CA ARG A 105 8.63 -12.26 26.02
C ARG A 105 8.35 -12.50 27.51
N LEU A 106 7.43 -13.41 27.79
CA LEU A 106 7.07 -13.86 29.13
C LEU A 106 6.92 -15.38 29.07
N GLY A 107 7.65 -16.10 29.94
CA GLY A 107 7.56 -17.56 30.04
C GLY A 107 6.11 -18.00 30.20
N ASP A 108 5.71 -19.01 29.43
CA ASP A 108 4.37 -19.61 29.41
C ASP A 108 3.21 -18.73 28.88
N SER A 109 3.48 -17.49 28.43
CA SER A 109 2.43 -16.67 27.81
C SER A 109 2.00 -17.16 26.42
N GLY A 110 2.78 -18.05 25.82
CA GLY A 110 2.62 -18.50 24.44
C GLY A 110 2.78 -17.37 23.40
N LYS A 111 3.22 -16.17 23.81
CA LYS A 111 3.51 -15.08 22.88
C LYS A 111 4.94 -15.20 22.39
N TRP A 112 5.08 -15.84 21.23
CA TRP A 112 6.35 -15.97 20.53
C TRP A 112 6.69 -14.70 19.77
N ILE A 113 7.95 -14.29 19.90
CA ILE A 113 8.62 -13.27 19.12
C ILE A 113 9.64 -13.99 18.26
N ILE A 114 9.57 -13.77 16.95
CA ILE A 114 10.32 -14.52 15.96
C ILE A 114 11.13 -13.50 15.13
N PRO A 115 12.46 -13.46 15.25
CA PRO A 115 13.27 -12.51 14.47
C PRO A 115 13.01 -12.67 12.97
N ALA A 116 12.73 -11.57 12.28
CA ALA A 116 12.37 -11.58 10.86
C ALA A 116 13.54 -11.98 9.96
N ALA A 117 14.78 -11.68 10.39
CA ALA A 117 16.00 -11.88 9.62
C ALA A 117 16.19 -13.32 9.10
N GLN A 118 15.69 -14.33 9.84
CA GLN A 118 15.79 -15.74 9.45
C GLN A 118 14.99 -16.08 8.17
N PHE A 119 14.10 -15.18 7.74
CA PHE A 119 13.19 -15.40 6.61
C PHE A 119 13.48 -14.55 5.38
N PHE A 120 14.51 -13.68 5.39
CA PHE A 120 14.79 -12.75 4.29
C PHE A 120 15.08 -13.46 2.96
N HIS A 121 15.65 -14.65 3.02
CA HIS A 121 15.97 -15.47 1.84
C HIS A 121 14.82 -16.42 1.45
N HIS A 122 13.69 -16.37 2.14
CA HIS A 122 12.56 -17.24 1.84
C HIS A 122 11.89 -16.80 0.52
N PRO A 123 11.54 -17.72 -0.40
CA PRO A 123 10.96 -17.37 -1.70
C PRO A 123 9.64 -16.57 -1.58
N ASN A 124 8.87 -16.80 -0.52
CA ASN A 124 7.60 -16.09 -0.28
C ASN A 124 7.78 -14.73 0.42
N TRP A 125 9.00 -14.34 0.78
CA TRP A 125 9.28 -13.11 1.51
C TRP A 125 8.76 -11.84 0.80
N PRO A 126 9.00 -11.64 -0.52
CA PRO A 126 8.49 -10.45 -1.21
C PRO A 126 6.95 -10.39 -1.25
N SER A 127 6.29 -11.54 -1.41
CA SER A 127 4.83 -11.62 -1.41
C SER A 127 4.24 -11.30 -0.04
N PHE A 128 4.88 -11.78 1.02
CA PHE A 128 4.50 -11.46 2.40
C PHE A 128 4.58 -9.94 2.68
N LEU A 129 5.64 -9.27 2.22
CA LEU A 129 5.78 -7.82 2.38
C LEU A 129 4.67 -7.06 1.67
N GLN A 130 4.33 -7.44 0.44
CA GLN A 130 3.25 -6.82 -0.32
C GLN A 130 1.89 -6.98 0.36
N MET A 131 1.59 -8.16 0.88
CA MET A 131 0.35 -8.43 1.63
C MET A 131 0.29 -7.60 2.92
N ARG A 132 1.40 -7.47 3.64
CA ARG A 132 1.48 -6.69 4.87
C ARG A 132 1.24 -5.19 4.63
N GLU A 133 1.78 -4.65 3.54
CA GLU A 133 1.50 -3.28 3.07
C GLU A 133 -0.01 -3.09 2.83
N GLN A 134 -0.66 -4.06 2.17
CA GLN A 134 -2.11 -4.02 1.93
C GLN A 134 -2.90 -4.05 3.24
N LEU A 135 -2.57 -4.94 4.18
CA LEU A 135 -3.24 -5.00 5.49
C LEU A 135 -3.10 -3.69 6.26
N LYS A 136 -1.90 -3.10 6.27
CA LYS A 136 -1.67 -1.79 6.89
C LYS A 136 -2.55 -0.71 6.25
N SER A 137 -2.63 -0.68 4.92
CA SER A 137 -3.47 0.28 4.19
C SER A 137 -4.97 0.11 4.52
N GLN A 138 -5.43 -1.13 4.70
CA GLN A 138 -6.82 -1.41 5.09
C GLN A 138 -7.12 -0.99 6.52
N SER A 139 -6.20 -1.26 7.46
CA SER A 139 -6.34 -0.84 8.85
C SER A 139 -6.41 0.68 8.99
N ILE A 140 -5.58 1.42 8.25
CA ILE A 140 -5.63 2.89 8.21
C ILE A 140 -6.99 3.37 7.71
N ARG A 141 -7.51 2.82 6.61
CA ARG A 141 -8.84 3.19 6.08
C ARG A 141 -9.98 2.92 7.06
N ILE A 142 -9.89 1.85 7.84
CA ILE A 142 -10.89 1.53 8.87
C ILE A 142 -10.81 2.54 10.02
N ALA A 143 -9.60 2.85 10.48
CA ALA A 143 -9.39 3.86 11.52
C ALA A 143 -9.91 5.24 11.08
N GLU A 144 -9.59 5.67 9.86
CA GLU A 144 -10.08 6.92 9.26
C GLU A 144 -11.63 6.97 9.19
N LYS A 145 -12.27 5.84 8.87
CA LYS A 145 -13.73 5.74 8.90
C LYS A 145 -14.31 5.88 10.30
N MET A 146 -13.68 5.24 11.29
CA MET A 146 -14.12 5.33 12.69
C MET A 146 -13.93 6.74 13.25
N GLU A 147 -12.81 7.41 12.97
CA GLU A 147 -12.59 8.80 13.36
C GLU A 147 -13.65 9.74 12.78
N LYS A 148 -14.14 9.44 11.57
CA LYS A 148 -15.22 10.20 10.93
C LYS A 148 -16.61 9.91 11.52
N GLU A 149 -16.87 8.69 12.01
CA GLU A 149 -18.17 8.29 12.60
C GLU A 149 -18.32 8.69 14.07
N PHE A 150 -17.22 8.87 14.81
CA PHE A 150 -17.23 9.22 16.24
C PHE A 150 -16.77 10.65 16.54
N GLY A 151 -16.48 11.44 15.50
CA GLY A 151 -16.08 12.86 15.57
C GLY A 151 -17.21 13.87 15.28
N GLU A 152 -18.44 13.41 15.08
CA GLU A 152 -19.68 14.22 15.03
C GLU A 152 -20.44 14.11 16.37
#